data_AF-N1UIX9-F1
#
_entry.id   AF-N1UIX9-F1
#
_cell.length_a   1.000
_cell.length_b   1.000
_cell.length_c   1.000
_cell.angle_alpha   90.00
_cell.angle_beta   90.00
_cell.angle_gamma   90.00
#
_symmetry.space_group_name_H-M   'P 1'
#
loop_
_entity.id
_entity.type
_entity.pdbx_description
1 polymer ?
#
loop_
_entity_poly.entity_id
_entity_poly.type
_entity_poly.pdbx_seq_one_letter_code
_entity_poly.pdbx_strand_id
1 'polypeptide(L)'
;MGHQVVLPALSEIGKETDKPLIQELILNAPDFDSAEFRLISDSLIKSSKRITLYCSPGDNALQISASLNQGSRLGSCAPIEGFDVVNVNPVDSSLISIGHGYYSSRPLLTDIYQILLGVRAEKRLFIRKSSGNENYVLRN
;
A
#
# COMPACT_ATOMS: atom_id res chain seq x y z
N MET A 1 8.15 8.46 5.45
CA MET A 1 8.36 9.92 5.26
C MET A 1 7.58 10.53 4.09
N GLY A 2 7.83 10.19 2.81
CA GLY A 2 7.13 10.86 1.68
C GLY A 2 5.59 10.83 1.74
N HIS A 3 5.04 9.71 2.24
CA HIS A 3 3.59 9.53 2.45
C HIS A 3 2.96 10.58 3.38
N GLN A 4 3.70 11.09 4.37
CA GLN A 4 3.22 12.10 5.34
C GLN A 4 2.88 13.44 4.68
N VAL A 5 3.45 13.70 3.49
CA VAL A 5 3.19 14.93 2.73
C VAL A 5 2.23 14.65 1.58
N VAL A 6 2.45 13.57 0.83
CA VAL A 6 1.69 13.29 -0.40
C VAL A 6 0.25 12.91 -0.11
N LEU A 7 -0.01 12.12 0.94
CA LEU A 7 -1.38 11.64 1.22
C LEU A 7 -2.32 12.78 1.65
N PRO A 8 -1.95 13.69 2.58
CA PRO A 8 -2.79 14.86 2.87
C PRO A 8 -3.03 15.74 1.64
N ALA A 9 -2.00 15.97 0.81
CA ALA A 9 -2.14 16.77 -0.40
C ALA A 9 -3.12 16.15 -1.42
N LEU A 10 -3.01 14.84 -1.67
CA LEU A 10 -3.94 14.11 -2.55
C LEU A 10 -5.36 14.04 -1.96
N SER A 11 -5.49 14.05 -0.63
CA SER A 11 -6.78 14.15 0.05
C SER A 11 -7.42 15.52 -0.19
N GLU A 12 -6.69 16.63 -0.06
CA GLU A 12 -7.23 17.96 -0.38
C GLU A 12 -7.67 18.06 -1.84
N ILE A 13 -6.87 17.54 -2.78
CA ILE A 13 -7.27 17.44 -4.19
C ILE A 13 -8.55 16.62 -4.35
N GLY A 14 -8.67 15.52 -3.61
CA GLY A 14 -9.84 14.63 -3.63
C GLY A 14 -11.14 15.27 -3.13
N LYS A 15 -11.04 16.32 -2.31
CA LYS A 15 -12.22 17.08 -1.83
C LYS A 15 -12.77 18.01 -2.91
N GLU A 16 -11.92 18.51 -3.78
CA GLU A 16 -12.25 19.54 -4.78
C GLU A 16 -12.47 18.98 -6.19
N THR A 17 -11.97 17.77 -6.49
CA THR A 17 -12.05 17.20 -7.84
C THR A 17 -13.30 16.32 -8.05
N ASP A 18 -13.93 16.47 -9.20
CA ASP A 18 -15.03 15.59 -9.65
C ASP A 18 -14.53 14.35 -10.42
N LYS A 19 -13.24 14.29 -10.73
CA LYS A 19 -12.62 13.18 -11.48
C LYS A 19 -11.23 12.85 -10.95
N PRO A 20 -10.80 11.58 -10.98
CA PRO A 20 -9.47 11.20 -10.54
C PRO A 20 -8.40 11.83 -11.44
N LEU A 21 -7.39 12.43 -10.81
CA LEU A 21 -6.21 13.01 -11.48
C LEU A 21 -5.08 11.98 -11.56
N ILE A 22 -5.03 11.04 -10.61
CA ILE A 22 -4.03 9.98 -10.55
C ILE A 22 -4.64 8.71 -11.14
N GLN A 23 -3.97 8.11 -12.14
CA GLN A 23 -4.43 6.84 -12.72
C GLN A 23 -4.14 5.68 -11.77
N GLU A 24 -2.91 5.55 -11.29
CA GLU A 24 -2.48 4.53 -10.31
C GLU A 24 -1.76 5.21 -9.14
N LEU A 25 -2.32 5.12 -7.94
CA LEU A 25 -1.63 5.46 -6.70
C LEU A 25 -1.05 4.16 -6.11
N ILE A 26 0.27 4.05 -6.12
CA ILE A 26 0.98 2.86 -5.61
C ILE A 26 1.66 3.22 -4.30
N LEU A 27 1.14 2.67 -3.20
CA LEU A 27 1.64 2.91 -1.85
C LEU A 27 2.49 1.72 -1.44
N ASN A 28 3.79 1.93 -1.28
CA ASN A 28 4.75 0.87 -0.97
C ASN A 28 5.28 1.03 0.45
N ALA A 29 4.99 0.06 1.31
CA ALA A 29 5.37 0.06 2.72
C ALA A 29 5.05 1.38 3.45
N PRO A 30 3.81 1.92 3.34
CA PRO A 30 3.52 3.26 3.83
C PRO A 30 3.66 3.37 5.36
N ASP A 31 4.68 4.09 5.79
CA ASP A 31 4.81 4.60 7.15
C ASP A 31 3.90 5.83 7.35
N PHE A 32 2.61 5.56 7.51
CA PHE A 32 1.53 6.52 7.74
C PHE A 32 0.57 5.95 8.79
N ASP A 33 -0.07 6.80 9.60
CA ASP A 33 -0.96 6.33 10.66
C ASP A 33 -2.24 5.70 10.07
N SER A 34 -2.57 4.47 10.47
CA SER A 34 -3.72 3.74 9.93
C SER A 34 -5.06 4.39 10.27
N ALA A 35 -5.19 5.05 11.43
CA ALA A 35 -6.43 5.71 11.82
C ALA A 35 -6.60 7.03 11.07
N GLU A 36 -5.53 7.82 10.96
CA GLU A 36 -5.51 9.04 10.13
C GLU A 36 -5.83 8.72 8.66
N PHE A 37 -5.28 7.62 8.13
CA PHE A 37 -5.52 7.21 6.76
C PHE A 37 -7.00 6.95 6.47
N ARG A 38 -7.72 6.32 7.41
CA ARG A 38 -9.15 6.05 7.24
C ARG A 38 -9.95 7.34 7.06
N LEU A 39 -9.58 8.41 7.78
CA LEU A 39 -10.25 9.71 7.69
C LEU A 39 -10.10 10.38 6.32
N ILE A 40 -9.05 10.04 5.56
CA ILE A 40 -8.77 10.63 4.24
C ILE A 40 -9.02 9.66 3.08
N SER A 41 -9.36 8.39 3.36
CA SER A 41 -9.46 7.33 2.36
C SER A 41 -10.48 7.60 1.25
N ASP A 42 -11.67 8.11 1.59
CA ASP A 42 -12.70 8.49 0.62
C ASP A 42 -12.22 9.59 -0.34
N SER A 43 -11.51 10.59 0.18
CA SER A 43 -10.92 11.65 -0.65
C SER A 43 -9.83 11.10 -1.56
N LEU A 44 -9.01 10.16 -1.09
CA LEU A 44 -7.99 9.51 -1.92
C LEU A 44 -8.61 8.69 -3.05
N ILE A 45 -9.74 8.01 -2.80
CA ILE A 45 -10.50 7.29 -3.84
C ILE A 45 -11.04 8.27 -4.90
N LYS A 46 -11.44 9.48 -4.52
CA LYS A 46 -11.87 10.51 -5.48
C LYS A 46 -10.71 11.05 -6.33
N SER A 47 -9.52 11.20 -5.75
CA SER A 47 -8.35 11.73 -6.48
C SER A 47 -7.62 10.68 -7.33
N SER A 48 -7.85 9.39 -7.09
CA SER A 48 -7.13 8.29 -7.73
C SER A 48 -8.05 7.21 -8.30
N LYS A 49 -7.84 6.81 -9.55
CA LYS A 49 -8.71 5.82 -10.22
C LYS A 49 -8.50 4.40 -9.70
N ARG A 50 -7.28 4.06 -9.29
CA ARG A 50 -6.94 2.81 -8.60
C ARG A 50 -5.87 3.08 -7.58
N ILE A 51 -5.97 2.41 -6.44
CA ILE A 51 -4.98 2.50 -5.37
C ILE A 51 -4.57 1.10 -4.97
N THR A 52 -3.27 0.81 -5.09
CA THR A 52 -2.67 -0.43 -4.60
C THR A 52 -1.80 -0.12 -3.39
N LEU A 53 -2.02 -0.85 -2.30
CA LEU A 53 -1.26 -0.74 -1.08
C LEU A 53 -0.47 -2.03 -0.84
N TYR A 54 0.85 -1.94 -0.92
CA TYR A 54 1.74 -3.02 -0.51
C TYR A 54 2.07 -2.90 0.97
N CYS A 55 1.84 -3.99 1.69
CA CYS A 55 2.04 -4.06 3.13
C CYS A 55 2.74 -5.36 3.54
N SER A 56 3.50 -5.31 4.63
CA SER A 56 4.16 -6.49 5.20
C SER A 56 4.01 -6.44 6.74
N PRO A 57 3.23 -7.34 7.36
CA PRO A 57 3.18 -7.44 8.83
C PRO A 57 4.54 -7.78 9.47
N GLY A 58 5.46 -8.40 8.75
CA GLY A 58 6.82 -8.74 9.20
C GLY A 58 7.85 -7.61 9.06
N ASP A 59 7.43 -6.43 8.60
CA ASP A 59 8.31 -5.27 8.40
C ASP A 59 8.75 -4.66 9.74
N ASN A 60 9.97 -4.95 10.17
CA ASN A 60 10.43 -4.48 11.49
C ASN A 60 10.62 -2.96 11.52
N ALA A 61 10.88 -2.29 10.38
CA ALA A 61 11.03 -0.84 10.36
C ALA A 61 9.68 -0.17 10.66
N LEU A 62 8.59 -0.70 10.10
CA LEU A 62 7.25 -0.25 10.41
C LEU A 62 6.81 -0.62 11.83
N GLN A 63 7.24 -1.78 12.37
CA GLN A 63 6.99 -2.12 13.77
C GLN A 63 7.68 -1.16 14.74
N ILE A 64 8.94 -0.80 14.47
CA ILE A 64 9.67 0.21 15.25
C ILE A 64 8.97 1.57 15.14
N SER A 65 8.58 1.98 13.93
CA SER A 65 7.81 3.22 13.74
C SER A 65 6.49 3.21 14.51
N ALA A 66 5.76 2.10 14.49
CA ALA A 66 4.51 1.93 15.24
C ALA A 66 4.71 2.11 16.75
N SER A 67 5.81 1.57 17.29
CA SER A 67 6.17 1.69 18.70
C SER A 67 6.49 3.13 19.08
N LEU A 68 7.31 3.83 18.29
CA LEU A 68 7.68 5.22 18.55
C LEU A 68 6.49 6.19 18.44
N ASN A 69 5.60 5.94 17.48
CA ASN A 69 4.43 6.79 17.22
C ASN A 69 3.16 6.34 17.96
N GLN A 70 3.22 5.26 18.76
CA GLN A 70 2.09 4.72 19.54
C GLN A 70 0.82 4.45 18.71
N GLY A 71 0.97 3.87 17.51
CA GLY A 71 -0.19 3.52 16.68
C GLY A 71 0.17 2.62 15.50
N SER A 72 -0.81 1.91 14.96
CA SER A 72 -0.61 1.05 13.79
C SER A 72 -0.19 1.84 12.57
N ARG A 73 0.82 1.35 11.84
CA ARG A 73 1.23 1.92 10.56
C ARG A 73 0.50 1.22 9.43
N LEU A 74 0.13 1.99 8.41
CA LEU A 74 -0.65 1.53 7.28
C LEU A 74 0.02 0.38 6.53
N GLY A 75 1.35 0.41 6.42
CA GLY A 75 2.14 -0.64 5.80
C GLY A 75 2.20 -1.98 6.57
N SER A 76 1.61 -2.07 7.77
CA SER A 76 1.49 -3.34 8.53
C SER A 76 0.25 -4.16 8.15
N CYS A 77 -0.41 -3.81 7.04
CA CYS A 77 -1.66 -4.37 6.53
C CYS A 77 -2.87 -4.00 7.39
N ALA A 78 -3.74 -3.16 6.81
CA ALA A 78 -5.04 -2.83 7.36
C ALA A 78 -6.11 -3.11 6.30
N PRO A 79 -7.32 -3.55 6.69
CA PRO A 79 -8.44 -3.64 5.76
C PRO A 79 -8.91 -2.23 5.43
N ILE A 80 -8.94 -1.91 4.13
CA ILE A 80 -9.36 -0.61 3.60
C ILE A 80 -10.26 -0.85 2.40
N GLU A 81 -11.50 -0.39 2.48
CA GLU A 81 -12.44 -0.50 1.37
C GLU A 81 -12.04 0.42 0.22
N GLY A 82 -12.18 -0.05 -1.02
CA GLY A 82 -11.82 0.70 -2.22
C GLY A 82 -10.34 0.63 -2.62
N PHE A 83 -9.53 -0.17 -1.92
CA PHE A 83 -8.09 -0.34 -2.17
C PHE A 83 -7.77 -1.80 -2.53
N ASP A 84 -6.76 -1.98 -3.37
CA ASP A 84 -6.11 -3.28 -3.55
C ASP A 84 -4.99 -3.44 -2.50
N VAL A 85 -5.31 -4.01 -1.34
CA VAL A 85 -4.34 -4.29 -0.28
C VAL A 85 -3.63 -5.62 -0.57
N VAL A 86 -2.33 -5.54 -0.86
CA VAL A 86 -1.48 -6.67 -1.23
C VAL A 86 -0.45 -6.93 -0.13
N ASN A 87 -0.60 -8.05 0.56
CA ASN A 87 0.38 -8.52 1.54
C ASN A 87 1.59 -9.11 0.82
N VAL A 88 2.77 -8.54 1.07
CA VAL A 88 4.05 -8.91 0.46
C VAL A 88 4.98 -9.63 1.43
N ASN A 89 4.53 -9.94 2.65
CA ASN A 89 5.30 -10.66 3.66
C ASN A 89 5.95 -11.97 3.13
N PRO A 90 5.33 -12.77 2.24
CA PRO A 90 5.99 -13.98 1.71
C PRO A 90 7.21 -13.72 0.82
N VAL A 91 7.31 -12.53 0.23
CA VAL A 91 8.45 -12.12 -0.61
C VAL A 91 9.35 -11.11 0.10
N ASP A 92 8.96 -10.68 1.30
CA ASP A 92 9.76 -9.92 2.26
C ASP A 92 10.75 -10.85 2.99
N SER A 93 11.62 -11.49 2.22
CA SER A 93 12.58 -12.49 2.72
C SER A 93 13.99 -11.91 2.92
N SER A 94 14.14 -10.59 2.84
CA SER A 94 15.46 -9.94 2.86
C SER A 94 15.85 -9.49 4.27
N LEU A 95 16.64 -10.34 4.94
CA LEU A 95 17.45 -10.02 6.14
C LEU A 95 18.41 -8.82 5.93
N ILE A 96 18.48 -8.24 4.73
CA ILE A 96 19.46 -7.23 4.31
C ILE A 96 19.00 -5.79 4.62
N SER A 97 17.78 -5.56 5.14
CA SER A 97 17.30 -4.20 5.44
C SER A 97 16.13 -4.17 6.44
N ILE A 98 16.25 -4.86 7.59
CA ILE A 98 15.24 -4.81 8.68
C ILE A 98 13.84 -5.34 8.21
N GLY A 99 13.76 -6.03 7.08
CA GLY A 99 12.47 -6.41 6.47
C GLY A 99 11.76 -5.23 5.79
N HIS A 100 12.49 -4.24 5.29
CA HIS A 100 11.95 -3.05 4.63
C HIS A 100 12.56 -2.80 3.25
N GLY A 101 13.47 -3.68 2.77
CA GLY A 101 14.09 -3.56 1.44
C GLY A 101 13.25 -4.14 0.29
N TYR A 102 12.16 -4.84 0.63
CA TYR A 102 11.31 -5.56 -0.32
C TYR A 102 10.61 -4.66 -1.35
N TYR A 103 10.49 -3.36 -1.08
CA TYR A 103 9.94 -2.38 -2.02
C TYR A 103 10.71 -2.35 -3.35
N SER A 104 11.98 -2.76 -3.32
CA SER A 104 12.87 -2.84 -4.49
C SER A 104 13.05 -4.27 -5.03
N SER A 105 12.34 -5.24 -4.45
CA SER A 105 12.45 -6.63 -4.84
C SER A 105 11.89 -6.89 -6.23
N ARG A 106 12.47 -7.88 -6.93
CA ARG A 106 12.01 -8.30 -8.26
C ARG A 106 10.51 -8.69 -8.28
N PRO A 107 9.96 -9.47 -7.33
CA PRO A 107 8.54 -9.81 -7.32
C PRO A 107 7.65 -8.56 -7.26
N LEU A 108 7.98 -7.61 -6.38
CA LEU A 108 7.18 -6.40 -6.21
C LEU A 108 7.29 -5.46 -7.42
N LEU A 109 8.49 -5.28 -7.97
CA LEU A 109 8.68 -4.49 -9.21
C LEU A 109 7.97 -5.12 -10.41
N THR A 110 7.91 -6.46 -10.48
CA THR A 110 7.17 -7.18 -11.54
C THR A 110 5.67 -6.95 -11.41
N ASP A 111 5.16 -6.89 -10.18
CA ASP A 111 3.74 -6.61 -9.93
C ASP A 111 3.39 -5.13 -10.21
N ILE A 112 4.26 -4.18 -9.84
CA ILE A 112 4.14 -2.77 -10.22
C ILE A 112 4.11 -2.62 -11.75
N TYR A 113 4.97 -3.34 -12.48
CA TYR A 113 4.95 -3.32 -13.94
C TYR A 113 3.57 -3.72 -14.50
N GLN A 114 2.92 -4.73 -13.92
CA GLN A 114 1.57 -5.14 -14.32
C GLN A 114 0.50 -4.08 -13.98
N ILE A 115 0.61 -3.37 -12.85
CA ILE A 115 -0.24 -2.21 -12.52
C ILE A 115 -0.14 -1.14 -13.62
N LEU A 116 1.08 -0.82 -14.02
CA LEU A 116 1.35 0.22 -15.03
C LEU A 116 0.84 -0.18 -16.43
N LEU A 117 0.74 -1.49 -16.72
CA LEU A 117 0.04 -2.01 -17.90
C LEU A 117 -1.49 -2.00 -17.77
N GLY A 118 -2.03 -1.59 -16.61
CA GLY A 118 -3.47 -1.50 -16.34
C GLY A 118 -4.13 -2.83 -15.97
N VAL A 119 -3.35 -3.84 -15.59
CA VAL A 119 -3.87 -5.15 -15.20
C VAL A 119 -4.51 -5.06 -13.81
N ARG A 120 -5.79 -5.42 -13.70
CA ARG A 120 -6.53 -5.46 -12.42
C ARG A 120 -5.94 -6.49 -11.46
N ALA A 121 -6.07 -6.24 -10.16
CA ALA A 121 -5.45 -7.08 -9.14
C ALA A 121 -5.78 -8.57 -9.26
N GLU A 122 -7.04 -8.90 -9.53
CA GLU A 122 -7.51 -10.28 -9.74
C GLU A 122 -6.84 -11.02 -10.91
N LYS A 123 -6.25 -10.28 -11.86
CA LYS A 123 -5.66 -10.81 -13.09
C LYS A 123 -4.13 -10.72 -13.13
N ARG A 124 -3.50 -10.11 -12.11
CA ARG A 124 -2.05 -9.99 -12.04
C ARG A 124 -1.41 -11.34 -11.73
N LEU A 125 -0.32 -11.65 -12.41
CA LEU A 125 0.50 -12.82 -12.13
C LEU A 125 1.10 -12.73 -10.73
N PHE A 126 1.29 -13.89 -10.10
CA PHE A 126 1.89 -14.02 -8.76
C PHE A 126 1.12 -13.33 -7.61
N ILE A 127 -0.08 -12.84 -7.86
CA ILE A 127 -1.03 -12.48 -6.82
C ILE A 127 -2.05 -13.62 -6.63
N ARG A 128 -2.46 -13.85 -5.39
CA ARG A 128 -3.62 -14.67 -5.04
C ARG A 128 -4.54 -13.92 -4.09
N LYS A 129 -5.83 -14.22 -4.10
CA LYS A 129 -6.77 -13.70 -3.10
C LYS A 129 -6.36 -14.17 -1.70
N SER A 130 -6.43 -13.27 -0.72
CA SER A 130 -6.21 -13.61 0.68
C SER A 130 -7.51 -14.02 1.38
N SER A 131 -7.35 -14.73 2.48
CA SER A 131 -8.39 -15.00 3.48
C SER A 131 -8.17 -14.19 4.77
N GLY A 132 -7.17 -13.29 4.79
CA GLY A 132 -6.80 -12.45 5.92
C GLY A 132 -7.45 -11.05 5.90
N ASN A 133 -6.77 -10.09 6.51
CA ASN A 133 -7.20 -8.69 6.60
C ASN A 133 -6.86 -7.87 5.34
N GLU A 134 -6.02 -8.41 4.48
CA GLU A 134 -5.66 -7.92 3.16
C GLU A 134 -6.54 -8.53 2.06
N ASN A 135 -6.56 -7.92 0.87
CA ASN A 135 -7.31 -8.47 -0.27
C ASN A 135 -6.52 -9.58 -0.97
N TYR A 136 -5.20 -9.42 -1.04
CA TYR A 136 -4.32 -10.22 -1.88
C TYR A 136 -3.01 -10.55 -1.18
N VAL A 137 -2.36 -11.62 -1.62
CA VAL A 137 -1.00 -12.00 -1.21
C VAL A 137 -0.12 -12.11 -2.46
N LEU A 138 1.03 -11.41 -2.45
CA LEU A 138 2.07 -11.53 -3.47
C LEU A 138 2.97 -12.73 -3.14
N ARG A 139 3.26 -13.55 -4.13
CA ARG A 139 4.15 -14.72 -4.05
C ARG A 139 5.32 -14.57 -5.03
N ASN A 140 6.38 -15.34 -4.78
CA ASN A 140 7.46 -15.53 -5.75
C ASN A 140 7.00 -16.31 -6.98
#